data_AF-A0AAE3G7U0-F1
#
_entry.id   AF-A0AAE3G7U0-F1
#
_cell.length_a   1.000
_cell.length_b   1.000
_cell.length_c   1.000
_cell.angle_alpha   90.00
_cell.angle_beta   90.00
_cell.angle_gamma   90.00
#
_symmetry.space_group_name_H-M   'P 1'
#
loop_
_entity.id
_entity.type
_entity.pdbx_description
1 polymer ?
#
loop_
_entity_poly.entity_id
_entity_poly.type
_entity_poly.pdbx_seq_one_letter_code
_entity_poly.pdbx_strand_id
1 'polypeptide(L)'
;MASAVRVLRAPDGTAVIAPVAAPVAFGVADGVPDIDVTVVEVAGGNLAWSVLDADRVPTAVLDDPDLAQGWVWALYGEPVALALAGAAGDADPAVRPGSPPLAASVDRLGYALWAQRWWPASTVDAIAPLDEGLLDREIAALVEECDLVFGAEDSADALLPAVEQDAGGPADAGGLAAGAEPGGTGGYALAAGPAPVGRAAGLVLARGSAGTDWRRCPPGLVDAAEQAVTWQVVRTAGRTEVAVGVVAAPGLAGAARPPVPAHLVPWATIGAGQGGAPAVRVALRLVDDVWQGSAVAPEFGGGAVWVDVHLPGFAPAEPPRADPAAARLRARIRDLARHRLASVSTVDGRAPGLGPARPLQAEVAAAEDEDF
;
A
#
# COMPACT_ATOMS: atom_id res chain seq x y z
N MET A 1 -26.58 13.37 1.77
CA MET A 1 -26.71 14.78 1.30
C MET A 1 -25.84 14.90 0.06
N ALA A 2 -26.17 15.75 -0.91
CA ALA A 2 -25.25 16.00 -2.02
C ALA A 2 -24.07 16.84 -1.49
N SER A 3 -22.85 16.34 -1.63
CA SER A 3 -21.65 17.08 -1.27
C SER A 3 -21.52 18.32 -2.16
N ALA A 4 -21.10 19.46 -1.61
CA ALA A 4 -20.89 20.69 -2.36
C ALA A 4 -19.40 20.91 -2.62
N VAL A 5 -19.07 21.57 -3.73
CA VAL A 5 -17.70 21.90 -4.10
C VAL A 5 -17.55 23.42 -4.27
N ARG A 6 -16.32 23.88 -4.08
CA ARG A 6 -15.88 25.23 -4.44
C ARG A 6 -15.10 25.16 -5.73
N VAL A 7 -15.35 26.09 -6.63
CA VAL A 7 -14.56 26.26 -7.85
C VAL A 7 -13.73 27.52 -7.68
N LEU A 8 -12.42 27.36 -7.69
CA LEU A 8 -11.47 28.42 -7.43
C LEU A 8 -10.56 28.59 -8.65
N ARG A 9 -10.25 29.83 -9.03
CA ARG A 9 -9.33 30.14 -10.14
C ARG A 9 -8.13 30.93 -9.65
N ALA A 10 -6.95 30.48 -10.00
CA ALA A 10 -5.70 31.16 -9.71
C ALA A 10 -5.38 32.20 -10.80
N PRO A 11 -4.56 33.23 -10.48
CA PRO A 11 -4.16 34.24 -11.45
C PRO A 11 -3.35 33.71 -12.64
N ASP A 12 -2.74 32.53 -12.51
CA ASP A 12 -1.92 31.87 -13.54
C ASP A 12 -2.74 31.06 -14.54
N GLY A 13 -4.07 30.98 -14.36
CA GLY A 13 -4.97 30.21 -15.23
C GLY A 13 -5.41 28.87 -14.65
N THR A 14 -4.71 28.36 -13.62
CA THR A 14 -5.06 27.10 -12.95
C THR A 14 -6.43 27.19 -12.27
N ALA A 15 -7.22 26.13 -12.32
CA ALA A 15 -8.48 26.02 -11.59
C ALA A 15 -8.45 24.85 -10.60
N VAL A 16 -9.17 24.99 -9.49
CA VAL A 16 -9.34 23.94 -8.48
C VAL A 16 -10.82 23.72 -8.23
N ILE A 17 -11.28 22.48 -8.32
CA ILE A 17 -12.61 22.05 -7.86
C ILE A 17 -12.39 21.21 -6.61
N ALA A 18 -12.84 21.68 -5.45
CA ALA A 18 -12.59 20.97 -4.19
C ALA A 18 -13.85 20.85 -3.34
N PRO A 19 -14.05 19.75 -2.59
CA PRO A 19 -15.11 19.67 -1.61
C PRO A 19 -15.08 20.85 -0.63
N VAL A 20 -16.23 21.42 -0.28
CA VAL A 20 -16.32 22.55 0.67
C VAL A 20 -15.72 22.20 2.04
N ALA A 21 -15.70 20.93 2.44
CA ALA A 21 -15.11 20.50 3.70
C ALA A 21 -13.58 20.33 3.63
N ALA A 22 -12.99 20.29 2.43
CA ALA A 22 -11.57 20.05 2.23
C ALA A 22 -10.75 21.34 2.35
N PRO A 23 -9.55 21.31 2.96
CA PRO A 23 -8.62 22.43 2.88
C PRO A 23 -8.20 22.63 1.42
N VAL A 24 -8.38 23.84 0.90
CA VAL A 24 -8.01 24.21 -0.47
C VAL A 24 -6.65 24.88 -0.46
N ALA A 25 -5.68 24.26 -1.13
CA ALA A 25 -4.44 24.92 -1.53
C ALA A 25 -4.44 25.02 -3.05
N PHE A 26 -4.14 26.21 -3.58
CA PHE A 26 -3.85 26.38 -5.00
C PHE A 26 -2.42 25.92 -5.24
N GLY A 27 -2.24 24.99 -6.18
CA GLY A 27 -0.98 24.32 -6.44
C GLY A 27 -1.03 22.87 -5.97
N VAL A 28 -0.29 22.00 -6.67
CA VAL A 28 0.13 20.69 -6.15
C VAL A 28 0.40 20.88 -4.67
N ALA A 29 -0.34 20.19 -3.81
CA ALA A 29 -0.21 20.36 -2.37
C ALA A 29 1.28 20.47 -2.03
N ASP A 30 1.70 21.53 -1.33
CA ASP A 30 3.09 21.70 -0.88
C ASP A 30 3.59 20.53 0.02
N GLY A 31 2.77 19.49 0.21
CA GLY A 31 3.13 18.18 0.73
C GLY A 31 2.87 17.08 -0.28
N VAL A 32 3.83 16.15 -0.38
CA VAL A 32 3.66 14.85 -1.05
C VAL A 32 2.37 14.18 -0.53
N PRO A 33 1.45 13.72 -1.40
CA PRO A 33 0.25 13.02 -0.97
C PRO A 33 0.63 11.85 -0.04
N ASP A 34 -0.02 11.76 1.11
CA ASP A 34 0.21 10.65 2.03
C ASP A 34 -0.42 9.36 1.48
N ILE A 35 -0.14 8.23 2.12
CA ILE A 35 -0.49 6.89 1.66
C ILE A 35 -1.99 6.67 1.44
N ASP A 36 -2.88 7.43 2.10
CA ASP A 36 -4.33 7.30 1.91
C ASP A 36 -4.85 8.05 0.69
N VAL A 37 -4.02 8.88 0.05
CA VAL A 37 -4.43 9.70 -1.09
C VAL A 37 -4.12 8.97 -2.39
N THR A 38 -5.12 8.92 -3.26
CA THR A 38 -4.98 8.53 -4.67
C THR A 38 -4.86 9.79 -5.51
N VAL A 39 -4.02 9.74 -6.55
CA VAL A 39 -3.97 10.75 -7.60
C VAL A 39 -4.13 10.06 -8.95
N VAL A 40 -4.99 10.60 -9.80
CA VAL A 40 -5.24 10.13 -11.17
C VAL A 40 -5.05 11.31 -12.13
N GLU A 41 -4.16 11.15 -13.10
CA GLU A 41 -3.97 12.12 -14.19
C GLU A 41 -5.13 12.05 -15.17
N VAL A 42 -5.63 13.20 -15.61
CA VAL A 42 -6.82 13.32 -16.45
C VAL A 42 -6.62 14.41 -17.49
N ALA A 43 -7.45 14.44 -18.53
CA ALA A 43 -7.37 15.48 -19.55
C ALA A 43 -7.51 16.89 -18.92
N GLY A 44 -6.45 17.67 -18.99
CA GLY A 44 -6.38 19.04 -18.46
C GLY A 44 -6.13 19.15 -16.94
N GLY A 45 -5.67 18.08 -16.28
CA GLY A 45 -5.24 18.16 -14.89
C GLY A 45 -5.12 16.84 -14.15
N ASN A 46 -5.42 16.86 -12.85
CA ASN A 46 -5.37 15.69 -11.98
C ASN A 46 -6.55 15.67 -11.00
N LEU A 47 -7.00 14.48 -10.66
CA LEU A 47 -7.98 14.21 -9.61
C LEU A 47 -7.28 13.62 -8.39
N ALA A 48 -7.61 14.07 -7.18
CA ALA A 48 -7.06 13.55 -5.94
C ALA A 48 -8.13 13.39 -4.84
N TRP A 49 -8.10 12.27 -4.13
CA TRP A 49 -8.99 12.01 -2.98
C TRP A 49 -8.41 10.98 -2.02
N SER A 50 -8.85 11.02 -0.76
CA SER A 50 -8.50 10.01 0.22
C SER A 50 -9.41 8.79 0.09
N VAL A 51 -8.82 7.58 0.15
CA VAL A 51 -9.59 6.33 0.25
C VAL A 51 -10.30 6.19 1.60
N LEU A 52 -9.96 7.03 2.57
CA LEU A 52 -10.58 7.06 3.90
C LEU A 52 -11.72 8.08 4.02
N ASP A 53 -12.00 8.85 2.96
CA ASP A 53 -13.15 9.76 2.94
C ASP A 53 -14.43 9.01 2.57
N ALA A 54 -15.56 9.42 3.18
CA ALA A 54 -16.85 8.77 2.97
C ALA A 54 -17.55 9.23 1.68
N ASP A 55 -17.45 10.53 1.35
CA ASP A 55 -18.17 11.14 0.23
C ASP A 55 -17.41 11.04 -1.10
N ARG A 56 -16.11 10.72 -1.06
CA ARG A 56 -15.21 10.41 -2.20
C ARG A 56 -15.35 11.32 -3.43
N VAL A 57 -15.76 12.57 -3.21
CA VAL A 57 -15.76 13.59 -4.26
C VAL A 57 -14.31 13.98 -4.52
N PRO A 58 -13.78 13.75 -5.73
CA PRO A 58 -12.40 14.07 -6.03
C PRO A 58 -12.17 15.58 -5.96
N THR A 59 -10.99 15.99 -5.51
CA THR A 59 -10.48 17.33 -5.74
C THR A 59 -9.81 17.35 -7.11
N ALA A 60 -10.22 18.25 -8.01
CA ALA A 60 -9.57 18.45 -9.29
C ALA A 60 -8.62 19.64 -9.21
N VAL A 61 -7.38 19.47 -9.68
CA VAL A 61 -6.43 20.55 -9.96
C VAL A 61 -6.21 20.56 -11.46
N LEU A 62 -6.61 21.66 -12.11
CA LEU A 62 -6.73 21.78 -13.56
C LEU A 62 -5.77 22.86 -14.08
N ASP A 63 -4.74 22.46 -14.83
CA ASP A 63 -3.85 23.37 -15.53
C ASP A 63 -4.41 23.81 -16.90
N ASP A 64 -5.26 22.97 -17.52
CA ASP A 64 -6.05 23.33 -18.70
C ASP A 64 -7.57 23.12 -18.42
N PRO A 65 -8.23 24.13 -17.81
CA PRO A 65 -9.65 24.09 -17.54
C PRO A 65 -10.52 23.93 -18.79
N ASP A 66 -10.05 24.34 -19.98
CA ASP A 66 -10.82 24.28 -21.22
C ASP A 66 -10.84 22.83 -21.74
N LEU A 67 -9.70 22.14 -21.69
CA LEU A 67 -9.64 20.69 -21.97
C LEU A 67 -10.49 19.90 -20.96
N ALA A 68 -10.43 20.26 -19.68
CA ALA A 68 -11.21 19.60 -18.62
C ALA A 68 -12.74 19.74 -18.79
N GLN A 69 -13.22 20.75 -19.53
CA GLN A 69 -14.66 20.89 -19.83
C GLN A 69 -15.25 19.66 -20.53
N GLY A 70 -14.43 18.85 -21.20
CA GLY A 70 -14.86 17.60 -21.83
C GLY A 70 -15.51 16.59 -20.87
N TRP A 71 -15.08 16.57 -19.60
CA TRP A 71 -15.49 15.55 -18.62
C TRP A 71 -16.03 16.12 -17.30
N VAL A 72 -15.75 17.37 -16.93
CA VAL A 72 -16.15 17.96 -15.62
C VAL A 72 -17.66 17.86 -15.36
N TRP A 73 -18.49 18.07 -16.39
CA TRP A 73 -19.96 17.92 -16.29
C TRP A 73 -20.37 16.48 -15.93
N ALA A 74 -19.61 15.48 -16.39
CA ALA A 74 -19.92 14.08 -16.19
C ALA A 74 -19.63 13.65 -14.75
N LEU A 75 -18.51 14.12 -14.17
CA LEU A 75 -18.10 13.78 -12.80
C LEU A 75 -18.73 14.68 -11.73
N TYR A 76 -18.76 16.00 -11.94
CA TYR A 76 -19.22 16.95 -10.93
C TYR A 76 -20.64 17.48 -11.17
N GLY A 77 -21.08 17.48 -12.43
CA GLY A 77 -22.38 17.99 -12.85
C GLY A 77 -22.31 19.31 -13.61
N GLU A 78 -23.37 19.61 -14.34
CA GLU A 78 -23.52 20.83 -15.14
C GLU A 78 -23.29 22.13 -14.33
N PRO A 79 -23.82 22.31 -13.10
CA PRO A 79 -23.57 23.55 -12.34
C PRO A 79 -22.10 23.80 -12.05
N VAL A 80 -21.31 22.74 -11.84
CA VAL A 80 -19.86 22.84 -11.59
C VAL A 80 -19.12 23.16 -12.88
N ALA A 81 -19.50 22.56 -14.01
CA ALA A 81 -18.93 22.89 -15.31
C ALA A 81 -19.19 24.35 -15.71
N LEU A 82 -20.39 24.87 -15.45
CA LEU A 82 -20.73 26.29 -15.67
C LEU A 82 -19.96 27.23 -14.75
N ALA A 83 -19.77 26.86 -13.47
CA ALA A 83 -18.93 27.62 -12.56
C ALA A 83 -17.47 27.63 -13.02
N LEU A 84 -16.96 26.49 -13.49
CA LEU A 84 -15.63 26.40 -14.08
C LEU A 84 -15.53 27.31 -15.30
N ALA A 85 -16.50 27.31 -16.23
CA ALA A 85 -16.50 28.19 -17.40
C ALA A 85 -16.64 29.70 -17.09
N GLY A 86 -16.78 30.09 -15.82
CA GLY A 86 -16.97 31.48 -15.40
C GLY A 86 -18.39 32.01 -15.61
N ALA A 87 -19.34 31.11 -15.88
CA ALA A 87 -20.75 31.45 -16.14
C ALA A 87 -21.63 31.41 -14.87
N ALA A 88 -21.13 30.88 -13.75
CA ALA A 88 -21.83 30.89 -12.45
C ALA A 88 -21.27 31.97 -11.51
N GLY A 89 -22.13 32.54 -10.65
CA GLY A 89 -21.69 33.42 -9.55
C GLY A 89 -21.01 32.65 -8.40
N ASP A 90 -20.66 33.35 -7.30
CA ASP A 90 -19.97 32.85 -6.08
C ASP A 90 -20.73 31.77 -5.26
N ALA A 91 -21.55 30.92 -5.89
CA ALA A 91 -22.23 29.83 -5.22
C ALA A 91 -21.32 28.59 -5.15
N ASP A 92 -21.39 27.84 -4.05
CA ASP A 92 -20.81 26.50 -3.92
C ASP A 92 -21.78 25.47 -4.53
N PRO A 93 -21.60 25.04 -5.80
CA PRO A 93 -22.52 24.11 -6.44
C PRO A 93 -22.53 22.74 -5.74
N ALA A 94 -23.72 22.16 -5.64
CA ALA A 94 -23.89 20.77 -5.22
C ALA A 94 -23.42 19.83 -6.33
N VAL A 95 -22.63 18.82 -5.98
CA VAL A 95 -22.13 17.79 -6.88
C VAL A 95 -23.27 16.85 -7.27
N ARG A 96 -23.53 16.77 -8.57
CA ARG A 96 -24.54 15.90 -9.18
C ARG A 96 -23.99 15.38 -10.52
N PRO A 97 -23.26 14.25 -10.52
CA PRO A 97 -22.60 13.75 -11.71
C PRO A 97 -23.58 13.65 -12.89
N GLY A 98 -23.22 14.25 -14.03
CA GLY A 98 -23.98 14.08 -15.28
C GLY A 98 -23.94 12.64 -15.80
N SER A 99 -22.92 11.88 -15.41
CA SER A 99 -22.81 10.44 -15.62
C SER A 99 -22.47 9.73 -14.29
N PRO A 100 -23.48 9.31 -13.52
CA PRO A 100 -23.26 8.54 -12.29
C PRO A 100 -22.45 7.23 -12.49
N PRO A 101 -22.63 6.47 -13.59
CA PRO A 101 -21.79 5.30 -13.85
C PRO A 101 -20.32 5.65 -14.01
N LEU A 102 -19.98 6.69 -14.77
CA LEU A 102 -18.60 7.12 -14.96
C LEU A 102 -17.97 7.59 -13.63
N ALA A 103 -18.70 8.35 -12.83
CA ALA A 103 -18.22 8.77 -11.52
C ALA A 103 -17.92 7.58 -10.59
N ALA A 104 -18.74 6.52 -10.67
CA ALA A 104 -18.47 5.28 -9.94
C ALA A 104 -17.25 4.53 -10.49
N SER A 105 -17.07 4.46 -11.81
CA SER A 105 -15.89 3.83 -12.43
C SER A 105 -14.61 4.60 -12.09
N VAL A 106 -14.61 5.94 -12.06
CA VAL A 106 -13.44 6.76 -11.67
C VAL A 106 -13.07 6.55 -10.20
N ASP A 107 -14.05 6.55 -9.28
CA ASP A 107 -13.78 6.25 -7.86
C ASP A 107 -13.19 4.84 -7.70
N ARG A 108 -13.73 3.87 -8.43
CA ARG A 108 -13.25 2.49 -8.41
C ARG A 108 -11.85 2.35 -9.01
N LEU A 109 -11.56 3.05 -10.11
CA LEU A 109 -10.26 3.08 -10.75
C LEU A 109 -9.20 3.65 -9.82
N GLY A 110 -9.48 4.81 -9.21
CA GLY A 110 -8.54 5.40 -8.26
C GLY A 110 -8.29 4.49 -7.06
N TYR A 111 -9.33 3.84 -6.52
CA TYR A 111 -9.15 2.85 -5.47
C TYR A 111 -8.30 1.63 -5.92
N ALA A 112 -8.48 1.14 -7.14
CA ALA A 112 -7.70 0.03 -7.68
C ALA A 112 -6.21 0.41 -7.85
N LEU A 113 -5.93 1.60 -8.38
CA LEU A 113 -4.57 2.15 -8.49
C LEU A 113 -3.93 2.35 -7.11
N TRP A 114 -4.69 2.81 -6.14
CA TRP A 114 -4.25 2.89 -4.74
C TRP A 114 -3.93 1.52 -4.18
N ALA A 115 -4.81 0.53 -4.36
CA ALA A 115 -4.62 -0.81 -3.84
C ALA A 115 -3.39 -1.48 -4.46
N GLN A 116 -3.14 -1.28 -5.76
CA GLN A 116 -1.97 -1.82 -6.46
C GLN A 116 -0.66 -1.35 -5.80
N ARG A 117 -0.64 -0.10 -5.31
CA ARG A 117 0.56 0.49 -4.72
C ARG A 117 0.62 0.37 -3.20
N TRP A 118 -0.52 0.41 -2.53
CA TRP A 118 -0.65 0.65 -1.11
C TRP A 118 -1.58 -0.35 -0.39
N TRP A 119 -1.84 -1.53 -0.96
CA TRP A 119 -2.56 -2.54 -0.21
C TRP A 119 -1.71 -3.07 0.96
N PRO A 120 -2.21 -3.03 2.22
CA PRO A 120 -1.42 -3.35 3.39
C PRO A 120 -1.44 -4.86 3.69
N ALA A 121 -0.98 -5.69 2.75
CA ALA A 121 -0.93 -7.15 2.93
C ALA A 121 -0.11 -7.52 4.19
N SER A 122 -0.67 -8.42 5.00
CA SER A 122 -0.07 -8.79 6.29
C SER A 122 -0.54 -10.17 6.75
N THR A 123 0.39 -11.09 6.94
CA THR A 123 0.12 -12.37 7.61
C THR A 123 -0.16 -12.14 9.10
N VAL A 124 0.51 -11.16 9.73
CA VAL A 124 0.36 -10.88 11.17
C VAL A 124 -1.02 -10.32 11.50
N ASP A 125 -1.55 -9.42 10.66
CA ASP A 125 -2.85 -8.77 10.87
C ASP A 125 -3.99 -9.48 10.09
N ALA A 126 -3.73 -10.64 9.49
CA ALA A 126 -4.68 -11.40 8.67
C ALA A 126 -5.34 -10.55 7.56
N ILE A 127 -4.49 -9.86 6.78
CA ILE A 127 -4.87 -9.12 5.57
C ILE A 127 -4.26 -9.82 4.35
N ALA A 128 -5.09 -10.55 3.60
CA ALA A 128 -4.67 -11.30 2.42
C ALA A 128 -4.05 -10.40 1.35
N PRO A 129 -3.02 -10.86 0.61
CA PRO A 129 -2.50 -10.14 -0.54
C PRO A 129 -3.56 -10.10 -1.66
N LEU A 130 -3.56 -9.03 -2.45
CA LEU A 130 -4.36 -8.97 -3.67
C LEU A 130 -3.60 -9.63 -4.82
N ASP A 131 -4.29 -10.43 -5.63
CA ASP A 131 -3.74 -10.99 -6.86
C ASP A 131 -3.46 -9.86 -7.87
N GLU A 132 -2.18 -9.68 -8.19
CA GLU A 132 -1.68 -8.60 -9.06
C GLU A 132 -2.27 -8.72 -10.47
N GLY A 133 -2.37 -9.94 -11.03
CA GLY A 133 -2.90 -10.15 -12.37
C GLY A 133 -4.41 -9.94 -12.50
N LEU A 134 -5.18 -10.17 -11.43
CA LEU A 134 -6.60 -9.77 -11.36
C LEU A 134 -6.75 -8.27 -11.23
N LEU A 135 -5.92 -7.64 -10.38
CA LEU A 135 -5.94 -6.21 -10.17
C LEU A 135 -5.58 -5.44 -11.45
N ASP A 136 -4.53 -5.85 -12.16
CA ASP A 136 -4.09 -5.23 -13.41
C ASP A 136 -5.15 -5.33 -14.50
N ARG A 137 -5.81 -6.49 -14.64
CA ARG A 137 -6.90 -6.67 -15.60
C ARG A 137 -8.10 -5.78 -15.28
N GLU A 138 -8.43 -5.63 -14.01
CA GLU A 138 -9.53 -4.78 -13.59
C GLU A 138 -9.19 -3.28 -13.77
N ILE A 139 -7.96 -2.87 -13.48
CA ILE A 139 -7.46 -1.51 -13.77
C ILE A 139 -7.57 -1.24 -15.27
N ALA A 140 -7.09 -2.13 -16.14
CA ALA A 140 -7.17 -1.96 -17.59
C ALA A 140 -8.62 -1.78 -18.08
N ALA A 141 -9.56 -2.60 -17.58
CA ALA A 141 -10.98 -2.47 -17.91
C ALA A 141 -11.58 -1.14 -17.40
N LEU A 142 -11.21 -0.71 -16.19
CA LEU A 142 -11.68 0.55 -15.61
C LEU A 142 -11.13 1.78 -16.33
N VAL A 143 -9.89 1.71 -16.83
CA VAL A 143 -9.31 2.76 -17.68
C VAL A 143 -10.13 2.90 -18.96
N GLU A 144 -10.49 1.79 -19.60
CA GLU A 144 -11.33 1.77 -20.81
C GLU A 144 -12.75 2.34 -20.54
N GLU A 145 -13.36 2.01 -19.39
CA GLU A 145 -14.63 2.59 -18.95
C GLU A 145 -14.54 4.11 -18.68
N CYS A 146 -13.35 4.59 -18.31
CA CYS A 146 -13.08 5.98 -17.95
C CYS A 146 -12.49 6.83 -19.10
N ASP A 147 -12.46 6.32 -20.33
CA ASP A 147 -11.83 6.97 -21.51
C ASP A 147 -12.21 8.44 -21.69
N LEU A 148 -13.47 8.81 -21.39
CA LEU A 148 -13.95 10.21 -21.45
C LEU A 148 -13.09 11.18 -20.61
N VAL A 149 -12.54 10.71 -19.48
CA VAL A 149 -11.79 11.52 -18.52
C VAL A 149 -10.32 11.65 -18.93
N PHE A 150 -9.76 10.68 -19.65
CA PHE A 150 -8.37 10.71 -20.11
C PHE A 150 -8.20 11.44 -21.46
N GLY A 151 -9.25 11.50 -22.28
CA GLY A 151 -9.17 12.14 -23.60
C GLY A 151 -8.49 11.26 -24.65
N ALA A 152 -8.72 11.56 -25.93
CA ALA A 152 -8.42 10.66 -27.05
C ALA A 152 -6.92 10.36 -27.33
N GLU A 153 -5.99 10.96 -26.59
CA GLU A 153 -4.54 10.84 -26.84
C GLU A 153 -3.76 10.15 -25.70
N ASP A 154 -4.34 9.99 -24.49
CA ASP A 154 -3.62 9.53 -23.27
C ASP A 154 -4.11 8.19 -22.70
N SER A 155 -5.08 7.52 -23.33
CA SER A 155 -5.92 6.50 -22.68
C SER A 155 -5.26 5.17 -22.26
N ALA A 156 -3.98 4.88 -22.56
CA ALA A 156 -3.41 3.57 -22.21
C ALA A 156 -1.90 3.55 -21.93
N ASP A 157 -1.09 4.28 -22.72
CA ASP A 157 0.38 4.21 -22.62
C ASP A 157 0.95 4.98 -21.41
N ALA A 158 0.20 5.92 -20.83
CA ALA A 158 0.67 6.72 -19.70
C ALA A 158 0.49 6.03 -18.33
N LEU A 159 -0.50 5.14 -18.20
CA LEU A 159 -0.89 4.54 -16.91
C LEU A 159 -0.36 3.11 -16.70
N LEU A 160 0.14 2.45 -17.76
CA LEU A 160 0.70 1.10 -17.70
C LEU A 160 2.18 1.14 -18.09
N PRO A 161 3.13 0.69 -17.27
CA PRO A 161 4.48 0.46 -17.75
C PRO A 161 4.43 -0.62 -18.85
N ALA A 162 4.96 -0.31 -20.03
CA ALA A 162 4.97 -1.19 -21.19
C ALA A 162 5.50 -2.58 -20.82
N VAL A 163 4.61 -3.56 -20.76
CA VAL A 163 4.96 -4.98 -20.67
C VAL A 163 5.38 -5.45 -22.06
N GLU A 164 6.68 -5.69 -22.24
CA GLU A 164 7.18 -6.39 -23.43
C GLU A 164 6.52 -7.76 -23.49
N GLN A 165 5.59 -7.94 -24.42
CA GLN A 165 4.98 -9.23 -24.73
C GLN A 165 6.02 -10.12 -25.41
N ASP A 166 6.74 -10.93 -24.63
CA ASP A 166 7.51 -12.04 -25.20
C ASP A 166 6.61 -13.29 -25.28
N ALA A 167 6.16 -13.59 -26.49
CA ALA A 167 5.32 -14.74 -26.80
C ALA A 167 6.10 -15.77 -27.63
N GLY A 168 6.32 -16.95 -27.04
CA GLY A 168 6.56 -18.23 -27.73
C GLY A 168 7.82 -18.97 -27.25
N GLY A 169 7.80 -20.22 -26.77
CA GLY A 169 6.79 -21.28 -26.65
C GLY A 169 7.46 -22.50 -25.98
N PRO A 170 6.72 -23.55 -25.61
CA PRO A 170 7.17 -24.55 -24.62
C PRO A 170 8.08 -25.63 -25.23
N ALA A 171 9.14 -25.99 -24.50
CA ALA A 171 9.94 -27.18 -24.76
C ALA A 171 9.65 -28.24 -23.69
N ASP A 172 9.15 -29.36 -24.19
CA ASP A 172 8.83 -30.63 -23.56
C ASP A 172 10.03 -31.28 -22.85
N ALA A 173 9.82 -31.75 -21.61
CA ALA A 173 10.67 -32.75 -20.98
C ALA A 173 9.91 -33.47 -19.85
N GLY A 174 9.22 -34.54 -20.21
CA GLY A 174 8.63 -35.49 -19.28
C GLY A 174 9.68 -36.25 -18.43
N GLY A 175 9.27 -36.60 -17.21
CA GLY A 175 9.98 -37.50 -16.32
C GLY A 175 9.04 -37.99 -15.21
N LEU A 176 8.51 -39.20 -15.39
CA LEU A 176 7.56 -39.89 -14.51
C LEU A 176 8.22 -40.50 -13.25
N ALA A 177 7.34 -40.75 -12.26
CA ALA A 177 7.39 -41.72 -11.15
C ALA A 177 7.84 -41.18 -9.77
N ALA A 178 7.22 -41.50 -8.63
CA ALA A 178 6.01 -42.27 -8.34
C ALA A 178 5.61 -42.06 -6.85
N GLY A 179 4.29 -41.98 -6.61
CA GLY A 179 3.53 -42.56 -5.48
C GLY A 179 3.97 -42.35 -4.03
N ALA A 180 3.13 -41.62 -3.27
CA ALA A 180 2.57 -42.09 -1.99
C ALA A 180 1.52 -41.09 -1.46
N GLU A 181 0.24 -41.44 -1.54
CA GLU A 181 -0.77 -41.03 -0.56
C GLU A 181 -0.64 -42.00 0.63
N PRO A 182 -0.75 -41.57 1.90
CA PRO A 182 -2.07 -41.19 2.43
C PRO A 182 -2.10 -40.09 3.53
N GLY A 183 -3.20 -39.33 3.53
CA GLY A 183 -4.11 -39.08 4.67
C GLY A 183 -3.59 -38.65 6.06
N GLY A 184 -4.21 -37.60 6.59
CA GLY A 184 -4.43 -37.46 8.04
C GLY A 184 -4.25 -36.06 8.60
N THR A 185 -5.37 -35.43 8.97
CA THR A 185 -5.46 -34.26 9.84
C THR A 185 -4.64 -34.44 11.14
N GLY A 186 -3.75 -33.50 11.43
CA GLY A 186 -3.12 -33.29 12.73
C GLY A 186 -2.63 -31.85 12.79
N GLY A 187 -3.15 -30.99 13.65
CA GLY A 187 -2.93 -31.10 15.09
C GLY A 187 -1.55 -30.53 15.41
N TYR A 188 -1.43 -29.20 15.45
CA TYR A 188 -0.21 -28.50 15.83
C TYR A 188 0.14 -28.85 17.28
N ALA A 189 1.12 -29.74 17.45
CA ALA A 189 1.70 -30.08 18.74
C ALA A 189 3.00 -29.28 18.91
N LEU A 190 3.01 -28.38 19.90
CA LEU A 190 4.18 -27.70 20.44
C LEU A 190 5.27 -28.72 20.82
N ALA A 191 6.33 -28.80 20.02
CA ALA A 191 7.54 -29.54 20.38
C ALA A 191 8.45 -28.66 21.25
N ALA A 192 8.25 -28.71 22.57
CA ALA A 192 9.31 -28.37 23.52
C ALA A 192 10.35 -29.50 23.53
N GLY A 193 11.30 -29.46 22.60
CA GLY A 193 12.45 -30.38 22.59
C GLY A 193 13.45 -30.08 23.72
N PRO A 194 14.12 -31.09 24.30
CA PRO A 194 15.09 -30.88 25.37
C PRO A 194 16.31 -30.13 24.85
N ALA A 195 16.79 -29.18 25.66
CA ALA A 195 17.91 -28.31 25.35
C ALA A 195 19.17 -29.09 24.94
N PRO A 196 19.87 -28.69 23.87
CA PRO A 196 21.18 -29.24 23.57
C PRO A 196 22.16 -28.86 24.68
N VAL A 197 22.65 -29.88 25.39
CA VAL A 197 23.77 -29.77 26.32
C VAL A 197 24.99 -29.27 25.52
N GLY A 198 25.52 -28.09 25.86
CA GLY A 198 26.87 -27.68 25.44
C GLY A 198 27.01 -26.50 24.48
N ARG A 199 26.01 -25.61 24.33
CA ARG A 199 26.26 -24.25 23.81
C ARG A 199 26.00 -23.28 24.95
N ALA A 200 27.01 -22.49 25.36
CA ALA A 200 26.80 -21.45 26.37
C ALA A 200 25.65 -20.55 25.91
N ALA A 201 24.49 -20.67 26.56
CA ALA A 201 23.33 -19.86 26.24
C ALA A 201 23.70 -18.40 26.54
N GLY A 202 23.78 -17.57 25.50
CA GLY A 202 24.07 -16.15 25.66
C GLY A 202 23.02 -15.48 26.55
N LEU A 203 23.43 -14.46 27.31
CA LEU A 203 22.53 -13.66 28.12
C LEU A 203 21.73 -12.72 27.22
N VAL A 204 20.41 -12.86 27.16
CA VAL A 204 19.54 -11.89 26.47
C VAL A 204 19.53 -10.59 27.27
N LEU A 205 20.08 -9.53 26.69
CA LEU A 205 20.14 -8.20 27.30
C LEU A 205 18.84 -7.42 27.08
N ALA A 206 18.25 -7.56 25.89
CA ALA A 206 17.00 -6.92 25.51
C ALA A 206 16.35 -7.66 24.34
N ARG A 207 15.03 -7.55 24.23
CA ARG A 207 14.25 -7.99 23.05
C ARG A 207 13.02 -7.12 22.91
N GLY A 208 12.46 -7.05 21.71
CA GLY A 208 11.22 -6.34 21.47
C GLY A 208 10.67 -6.57 20.07
N SER A 209 9.53 -5.94 19.82
CA SER A 209 8.91 -5.84 18.51
C SER A 209 8.70 -4.37 18.12
N ALA A 210 8.62 -4.12 16.82
CA ALA A 210 8.34 -2.81 16.24
C ALA A 210 7.58 -2.99 14.91
N GLY A 211 7.02 -1.89 14.40
CA GLY A 211 6.39 -1.85 13.10
C GLY A 211 7.39 -1.54 11.99
N THR A 212 7.02 -1.90 10.76
CA THR A 212 7.71 -1.42 9.56
C THR A 212 6.88 -0.30 8.94
N ASP A 213 7.50 0.84 8.59
CA ASP A 213 6.85 1.81 7.72
C ASP A 213 6.88 1.29 6.28
N TRP A 214 5.96 0.38 5.97
CA TRP A 214 5.92 -0.35 4.70
C TRP A 214 5.75 0.57 3.48
N ARG A 215 5.33 1.83 3.69
CA ARG A 215 5.39 2.94 2.70
C ARG A 215 6.77 3.16 2.06
N ARG A 216 7.83 2.76 2.78
CA ARG A 216 9.23 2.93 2.37
C ARG A 216 9.76 1.76 1.56
N CYS A 217 8.92 0.73 1.34
CA CYS A 217 9.25 -0.45 0.57
C CYS A 217 8.32 -0.53 -0.65
N PRO A 218 8.79 -1.09 -1.78
CA PRO A 218 7.90 -1.51 -2.84
C PRO A 218 6.82 -2.46 -2.32
N PRO A 219 5.62 -2.45 -2.93
CA PRO A 219 4.55 -3.36 -2.55
C PRO A 219 5.02 -4.82 -2.66
N GLY A 220 4.56 -5.67 -1.74
CA GLY A 220 4.87 -7.10 -1.75
C GLY A 220 6.24 -7.50 -1.21
N LEU A 221 6.98 -6.61 -0.52
CA LEU A 221 8.30 -6.94 0.04
C LEU A 221 8.31 -7.23 1.56
N VAL A 222 7.60 -6.42 2.34
CA VAL A 222 7.55 -6.49 3.81
C VAL A 222 6.10 -6.50 4.27
N ASP A 223 5.84 -7.19 5.38
CA ASP A 223 4.53 -7.24 6.01
C ASP A 223 4.13 -5.86 6.56
N ALA A 224 2.87 -5.48 6.36
CA ALA A 224 2.35 -4.15 6.73
C ALA A 224 2.00 -3.97 8.22
N ALA A 225 2.14 -5.00 9.07
CA ALA A 225 1.80 -4.94 10.48
C ALA A 225 2.73 -4.06 11.31
N GLU A 226 2.19 -3.45 12.36
CA GLU A 226 2.97 -2.64 13.33
C GLU A 226 3.78 -3.50 14.31
N GLN A 227 3.80 -4.82 14.11
CA GLN A 227 4.60 -5.76 14.89
C GLN A 227 5.43 -6.70 13.99
N ALA A 228 5.57 -6.36 12.70
CA ALA A 228 6.30 -7.17 11.72
C ALA A 228 7.81 -7.27 12.00
N VAL A 229 8.39 -6.35 12.80
CA VAL A 229 9.81 -6.38 13.16
C VAL A 229 9.97 -6.98 14.54
N THR A 230 10.88 -7.94 14.65
CA THR A 230 11.35 -8.50 15.93
C THR A 230 12.85 -8.32 16.05
N TRP A 231 13.33 -8.07 17.25
CA TRP A 231 14.75 -7.90 17.50
C TRP A 231 15.14 -8.44 18.87
N GLN A 232 16.40 -8.83 18.97
CA GLN A 232 17.02 -9.31 20.20
C GLN A 232 18.48 -8.90 20.27
N VAL A 233 18.92 -8.58 21.49
CA VAL A 233 20.31 -8.27 21.82
C VAL A 233 20.79 -9.35 22.78
N VAL A 234 21.77 -10.13 22.38
CA VAL A 234 22.29 -11.28 23.15
C VAL A 234 23.78 -11.09 23.40
N ARG A 235 24.23 -11.35 24.62
CA ARG A 235 25.65 -11.34 24.99
C ARG A 235 26.16 -12.76 25.15
N THR A 236 27.08 -13.17 24.29
CA THR A 236 27.71 -14.49 24.32
C THR A 236 29.22 -14.33 24.44
N ALA A 237 29.82 -14.90 25.50
CA ALA A 237 31.27 -14.82 25.76
C ALA A 237 31.84 -13.38 25.69
N GLY A 238 31.12 -12.41 26.25
CA GLY A 238 31.52 -11.00 26.27
C GLY A 238 31.32 -10.24 24.95
N ARG A 239 30.79 -10.89 23.90
CA ARG A 239 30.41 -10.23 22.64
C ARG A 239 28.91 -9.99 22.61
N THR A 240 28.52 -8.77 22.26
CA THR A 240 27.11 -8.42 22.03
C THR A 240 26.77 -8.66 20.56
N GLU A 241 25.76 -9.48 20.32
CA GLU A 241 25.19 -9.76 19.01
C GLU A 241 23.75 -9.25 18.97
N VAL A 242 23.38 -8.65 17.84
CA VAL A 242 22.01 -8.27 17.53
C VAL A 242 21.47 -9.21 16.48
N ALA A 243 20.25 -9.66 16.65
CA ALA A 243 19.51 -10.37 15.60
C ALA A 243 18.19 -9.64 15.33
N VAL A 244 17.87 -9.49 14.06
CA VAL A 244 16.67 -8.82 13.56
C VAL A 244 15.93 -9.78 12.64
N GLY A 245 14.61 -9.88 12.83
CA GLY A 245 13.69 -10.57 11.94
C GLY A 245 12.60 -9.60 11.49
N VAL A 246 12.30 -9.55 10.20
CA VAL A 246 11.20 -8.76 9.63
C VAL A 246 10.31 -9.70 8.84
N VAL A 247 9.03 -9.77 9.16
CA VAL A 247 8.08 -10.61 8.43
C VAL A 247 8.02 -10.12 6.97
N ALA A 248 8.21 -11.03 6.03
CA ALA A 248 8.09 -10.76 4.60
C ALA A 248 6.62 -10.56 4.23
N ALA A 249 6.35 -9.83 3.14
CA ALA A 249 4.98 -9.75 2.67
C ALA A 249 4.44 -11.15 2.30
N PRO A 250 3.13 -11.41 2.51
CA PRO A 250 2.50 -12.64 2.07
C PRO A 250 2.85 -13.05 0.64
N GLY A 251 3.17 -14.33 0.43
CA GLY A 251 3.46 -14.87 -0.90
C GLY A 251 4.85 -14.54 -1.47
N LEU A 252 5.71 -13.81 -0.73
CA LEU A 252 7.05 -13.48 -1.20
C LEU A 252 7.98 -14.69 -1.26
N ALA A 253 7.89 -15.60 -0.28
CA ALA A 253 8.76 -16.78 -0.18
C ALA A 253 8.25 -18.02 -0.94
N GLY A 254 7.12 -17.89 -1.65
CA GLY A 254 6.52 -19.00 -2.39
C GLY A 254 7.46 -19.57 -3.44
N ALA A 255 7.55 -20.91 -3.53
CA ALA A 255 8.49 -21.62 -4.40
C ALA A 255 8.37 -21.29 -5.90
N ALA A 256 7.25 -20.72 -6.33
CA ALA A 256 7.00 -20.30 -7.71
C ALA A 256 7.51 -18.89 -8.04
N ARG A 257 7.93 -18.09 -7.05
CA ARG A 257 8.37 -16.71 -7.26
C ARG A 257 9.86 -16.65 -7.62
N PRO A 258 10.29 -15.78 -8.56
CA PRO A 258 11.71 -15.56 -8.82
C PRO A 258 12.42 -15.02 -7.57
N PRO A 259 13.73 -15.30 -7.43
CA PRO A 259 14.51 -14.79 -6.29
C PRO A 259 14.50 -13.26 -6.26
N VAL A 260 14.39 -12.68 -5.07
CA VAL A 260 14.34 -11.23 -4.88
C VAL A 260 15.65 -10.61 -5.41
N PRO A 261 15.58 -9.64 -6.35
CA PRO A 261 16.76 -8.93 -6.86
C PRO A 261 17.58 -8.31 -5.73
N ALA A 262 18.92 -8.29 -5.88
CA ALA A 262 19.82 -7.79 -4.83
C ALA A 262 19.55 -6.34 -4.38
N HIS A 263 19.02 -5.50 -5.27
CA HIS A 263 18.67 -4.11 -4.96
C HIS A 263 17.34 -3.98 -4.16
N LEU A 264 16.55 -5.06 -4.07
CA LEU A 264 15.34 -5.16 -3.27
C LEU A 264 15.54 -5.96 -1.98
N VAL A 265 16.76 -6.42 -1.69
CA VAL A 265 17.06 -7.11 -0.43
C VAL A 265 17.17 -6.07 0.69
N PRO A 266 16.29 -6.09 1.70
CA PRO A 266 16.31 -5.13 2.79
C PRO A 266 17.51 -5.36 3.72
N TRP A 267 17.82 -4.33 4.50
CA TRP A 267 18.75 -4.39 5.62
C TRP A 267 18.18 -3.56 6.77
N ALA A 268 18.54 -3.91 8.01
CA ALA A 268 18.06 -3.19 9.19
C ALA A 268 19.16 -2.34 9.82
N THR A 269 18.77 -1.21 10.39
CA THR A 269 19.59 -0.45 11.33
C THR A 269 19.05 -0.66 12.73
N ILE A 270 19.90 -1.05 13.67
CA ILE A 270 19.53 -1.16 15.10
C ILE A 270 20.43 -0.27 15.94
N GLY A 271 19.81 0.53 16.81
CA GLY A 271 20.51 1.47 17.69
C GLY A 271 19.83 1.56 19.05
N ALA A 272 20.44 2.29 19.98
CA ALA A 272 19.87 2.56 21.29
C ALA A 272 20.02 4.05 21.66
N GLY A 273 19.00 4.63 22.28
CA GLY A 273 18.98 6.05 22.65
C GLY A 273 18.58 6.97 21.49
N GLN A 274 18.62 8.29 21.72
CA GLN A 274 18.21 9.31 20.73
C GLN A 274 19.41 9.91 20.00
N GLY A 275 19.25 10.17 18.69
CA GLY A 275 20.08 11.02 17.82
C GLY A 275 21.59 11.01 18.06
N GLY A 276 22.33 10.17 17.32
CA GLY A 276 23.81 10.18 17.30
C GLY A 276 24.48 9.03 18.07
N ALA A 277 23.70 8.14 18.69
CA ALA A 277 24.22 6.91 19.28
C ALA A 277 24.71 5.91 18.21
N PRO A 278 25.67 5.02 18.54
CA PRO A 278 26.15 4.03 17.58
C PRO A 278 25.02 3.09 17.17
N ALA A 279 24.75 3.05 15.87
CA ALA A 279 23.82 2.12 15.26
C ALA A 279 24.58 1.09 14.41
N VAL A 280 24.03 -0.11 14.33
CA VAL A 280 24.63 -1.23 13.61
C VAL A 280 23.74 -1.58 12.44
N ARG A 281 24.38 -1.77 11.29
CA ARG A 281 23.74 -2.30 10.09
C ARG A 281 23.72 -3.82 10.14
N VAL A 282 22.55 -4.39 9.93
CA VAL A 282 22.30 -5.84 9.86
C VAL A 282 21.84 -6.16 8.44
N ALA A 283 22.64 -6.89 7.68
CA ALA A 283 22.22 -7.41 6.38
C ALA A 283 21.16 -8.50 6.59
N LEU A 284 20.03 -8.39 5.91
CA LEU A 284 18.96 -9.38 5.98
C LEU A 284 19.03 -10.31 4.77
N ARG A 285 18.58 -11.55 4.96
CA ARG A 285 18.32 -12.52 3.90
C ARG A 285 16.95 -13.13 4.14
N LEU A 286 16.23 -13.46 3.08
CA LEU A 286 14.95 -14.15 3.20
C LEU A 286 15.21 -15.60 3.61
N VAL A 287 14.59 -16.03 4.71
CA VAL A 287 14.55 -17.42 5.18
C VAL A 287 13.10 -17.72 5.51
N ASP A 288 12.49 -18.61 4.74
CA ASP A 288 11.05 -18.82 4.73
C ASP A 288 10.34 -17.45 4.57
N ASP A 289 9.31 -17.15 5.38
CA ASP A 289 8.56 -15.88 5.32
C ASP A 289 9.17 -14.75 6.16
N VAL A 290 10.46 -14.82 6.50
CA VAL A 290 11.10 -13.82 7.36
C VAL A 290 12.44 -13.36 6.79
N TRP A 291 12.61 -12.06 6.66
CA TRP A 291 13.90 -11.41 6.44
C TRP A 291 14.71 -11.42 7.73
N GLN A 292 15.79 -12.21 7.77
CA GLN A 292 16.57 -12.44 8.99
C GLN A 292 18.04 -12.05 8.82
N GLY A 293 18.62 -11.48 9.87
CA GLY A 293 20.04 -11.18 9.92
C GLY A 293 20.56 -11.01 11.34
N SER A 294 21.88 -11.16 11.50
CA SER A 294 22.57 -10.83 12.75
C SER A 294 23.87 -10.07 12.50
N ALA A 295 24.29 -9.29 13.49
CA ALA A 295 25.55 -8.55 13.45
C ALA A 295 26.15 -8.42 14.85
N VAL A 296 27.46 -8.26 14.92
CA VAL A 296 28.14 -7.88 16.17
C VAL A 296 27.87 -6.41 16.41
N ALA A 297 27.41 -6.07 17.62
CA ALA A 297 27.11 -4.72 18.02
C ALA A 297 28.08 -4.19 19.08
N PRO A 298 28.35 -2.87 19.10
CA PRO A 298 28.97 -2.27 20.27
C PRO A 298 28.03 -2.43 21.48
N GLU A 299 28.57 -2.21 22.68
CA GLU A 299 27.71 -2.15 23.85
C GLU A 299 26.74 -0.98 23.71
N PHE A 300 25.44 -1.28 23.59
CA PHE A 300 24.41 -0.25 23.65
C PHE A 300 24.41 0.37 25.05
N GLY A 301 24.46 1.71 25.11
CA GLY A 301 24.24 2.42 26.36
C GLY A 301 22.82 2.21 26.89
N GLY A 302 22.56 2.65 28.12
CA GLY A 302 21.21 2.63 28.69
C GLY A 302 20.28 3.55 27.91
N GLY A 303 19.44 2.98 27.05
CA GLY A 303 18.49 3.70 26.21
C GLY A 303 17.50 2.75 25.54
N ALA A 304 16.38 3.29 25.07
CA ALA A 304 15.41 2.51 24.30
C ALA A 304 16.04 2.06 22.97
N VAL A 305 15.92 0.77 22.67
CA VAL A 305 16.37 0.18 21.41
C VAL A 305 15.35 0.51 20.33
N TRP A 306 15.84 0.87 19.15
CA TRP A 306 15.02 1.11 17.97
C TRP A 306 15.59 0.30 16.79
N VAL A 307 14.70 -0.06 15.87
CA VAL A 307 15.04 -0.77 14.63
C VAL A 307 14.34 -0.06 13.48
N ASP A 308 15.06 0.17 12.39
CA ASP A 308 14.49 0.64 11.13
C ASP A 308 14.89 -0.30 9.99
N VAL A 309 14.01 -0.44 9.00
CA VAL A 309 14.18 -1.33 7.84
C VAL A 309 14.39 -0.47 6.61
N HIS A 310 15.41 -0.79 5.81
CA HIS A 310 15.85 0.00 4.69
C HIS A 310 16.04 -0.84 3.44
N LEU A 311 15.88 -0.20 2.29
CA LEU A 311 16.29 -0.74 1.00
C LEU A 311 17.56 -0.04 0.49
N PRO A 312 18.41 -0.75 -0.28
CA PRO A 312 19.50 -0.12 -1.02
C PRO A 312 18.98 1.07 -1.84
N GLY A 313 19.53 2.27 -1.61
CA GLY A 313 19.13 3.49 -2.34
C GLY A 313 17.97 4.29 -1.73
N PHE A 314 17.26 3.77 -0.72
CA PHE A 314 16.08 4.42 -0.10
C PHE A 314 16.28 4.77 1.38
N ALA A 315 17.49 4.61 1.92
CA ALA A 315 17.75 4.85 3.33
C ALA A 315 17.68 6.37 3.65
N PRO A 316 16.83 6.78 4.62
CA PRO A 316 16.76 8.17 5.06
C PRO A 316 18.08 8.59 5.73
N ALA A 317 18.39 9.89 5.67
CA ALA A 317 19.60 10.46 6.26
C ALA A 317 19.59 10.46 7.81
N GLU A 318 18.42 10.41 8.44
CA GLU A 318 18.23 10.40 9.89
C GLU A 318 17.34 9.21 10.30
N PRO A 319 17.61 8.55 11.45
CA PRO A 319 16.71 7.53 11.99
C PRO A 319 15.29 8.09 12.14
N PRO A 320 14.26 7.31 11.77
CA PRO A 320 12.88 7.77 11.86
C PRO A 320 12.52 8.02 13.31
N ARG A 321 12.00 9.22 13.58
CA ARG A 321 11.33 9.48 14.85
C ARG A 321 9.96 8.83 14.79
N ALA A 322 9.55 8.20 15.89
CA ALA A 322 8.20 7.70 16.02
C ALA A 322 7.21 8.86 15.81
N ASP A 323 6.42 8.76 14.75
CA ASP A 323 5.34 9.69 14.45
C ASP A 323 4.00 9.01 14.76
N PRO A 324 3.33 9.38 15.87
CA PRO A 324 2.04 8.81 16.23
C PRO A 324 0.94 9.08 15.20
N ALA A 325 1.02 10.17 14.42
CA ALA A 325 0.03 10.49 13.40
C ALA A 325 0.14 9.51 12.22
N ALA A 326 1.36 9.28 11.70
CA ALA A 326 1.62 8.29 10.67
C ALA A 326 1.21 6.87 11.12
N ALA A 327 1.47 6.49 12.38
CA ALA A 327 1.07 5.18 12.91
C ALA A 327 -0.47 5.03 12.94
N ARG A 328 -1.20 6.08 13.34
CA ARG A 328 -2.68 6.08 13.31
C ARG A 328 -3.23 6.00 11.88
N LEU A 329 -2.59 6.66 10.93
CA LEU A 329 -2.98 6.60 9.52
C LEU A 329 -2.84 5.18 8.98
N ARG A 330 -1.70 4.52 9.19
CA ARG A 330 -1.49 3.12 8.79
C ARG A 330 -2.48 2.17 9.47
N ALA A 331 -2.81 2.41 10.74
CA ALA A 331 -3.84 1.63 11.43
C ALA A 331 -5.22 1.76 10.75
N ARG A 332 -5.64 2.98 10.40
CA ARG A 332 -6.91 3.21 9.67
C ARG A 332 -6.92 2.53 8.30
N ILE A 333 -5.79 2.49 7.61
CA ILE A 333 -5.66 1.80 6.31
C ILE A 333 -5.78 0.27 6.49
N ARG A 334 -5.15 -0.31 7.50
CA ARG A 334 -5.32 -1.74 7.82
C ARG A 334 -6.75 -2.07 8.26
N ASP A 335 -7.39 -1.19 9.03
CA ASP A 335 -8.81 -1.33 9.40
C ASP A 335 -9.71 -1.29 8.16
N LEU A 336 -9.46 -0.39 7.21
CA LEU A 336 -10.15 -0.33 5.93
C LEU A 336 -10.02 -1.65 5.16
N ALA A 337 -8.79 -2.15 4.98
CA ALA A 337 -8.53 -3.40 4.25
C ALA A 337 -9.25 -4.59 4.89
N ARG A 338 -9.14 -4.77 6.22
CA ARG A 338 -9.85 -5.82 6.96
C ARG A 338 -11.37 -5.71 6.81
N HIS A 339 -11.91 -4.50 6.93
CA HIS A 339 -13.34 -4.28 6.79
C HIS A 339 -13.84 -4.67 5.40
N ARG A 340 -13.08 -4.33 4.36
CA ARG A 340 -13.44 -4.64 2.97
C ARG A 340 -13.40 -6.14 2.69
N LEU A 341 -12.33 -6.85 3.07
CA LEU A 341 -12.27 -8.31 2.93
C LEU A 341 -13.42 -9.00 3.69
N ALA A 342 -13.68 -8.59 4.93
CA ALA A 342 -14.79 -9.15 5.71
C ALA A 342 -16.17 -8.87 5.08
N SER A 343 -16.34 -7.71 4.43
CA SER A 343 -17.61 -7.33 3.80
C SER A 343 -17.94 -8.15 2.55
N VAL A 344 -16.93 -8.72 1.88
CA VAL A 344 -17.12 -9.63 0.74
C VAL A 344 -17.75 -10.93 1.22
N SER A 345 -17.23 -11.50 2.31
CA SER A 345 -17.69 -12.79 2.84
C SER A 345 -19.10 -12.71 3.43
N THR A 346 -19.55 -11.52 3.84
CA THR A 346 -20.94 -11.28 4.25
C THR A 346 -21.83 -11.07 3.03
N VAL A 347 -22.38 -12.15 2.48
CA VAL A 347 -23.46 -12.13 1.49
C VAL A 347 -24.73 -11.55 2.13
N ASP A 348 -24.79 -10.22 2.30
CA ASP A 348 -26.03 -9.47 2.57
C ASP A 348 -25.81 -7.95 2.37
N GLY A 349 -25.50 -7.57 1.13
CA GLY A 349 -26.04 -6.41 0.39
C GLY A 349 -26.10 -4.99 0.98
N ARG A 350 -25.67 -4.69 2.21
CA ARG A 350 -25.74 -3.31 2.74
C ARG A 350 -24.82 -3.05 3.92
N ALA A 351 -23.51 -3.01 3.69
CA ALA A 351 -22.63 -2.26 4.59
C ALA A 351 -22.66 -0.77 4.20
N PRO A 352 -22.90 0.18 5.12
CA PRO A 352 -22.53 1.57 4.91
C PRO A 352 -21.00 1.64 5.05
N GLY A 353 -20.27 1.30 3.99
CA GLY A 353 -18.83 1.15 4.00
C GLY A 353 -18.11 2.35 3.41
N LEU A 354 -17.11 2.85 4.12
CA LEU A 354 -16.01 3.62 3.53
C LEU A 354 -15.36 2.78 2.42
N GLY A 355 -15.34 3.26 1.18
CA GLY A 355 -14.90 2.46 0.04
C GLY A 355 -15.68 2.73 -1.25
N PRO A 356 -15.18 2.36 -2.44
CA PRO A 356 -16.08 2.19 -3.58
C PRO A 356 -17.11 1.12 -3.19
N ALA A 357 -18.36 1.33 -3.60
CA ALA A 357 -19.52 0.54 -3.14
C ALA A 357 -19.43 -0.96 -3.52
N ARG A 358 -18.56 -1.32 -4.47
CA ARG A 358 -18.34 -2.69 -4.94
C ARG A 358 -16.90 -3.13 -4.65
N PRO A 359 -16.68 -4.36 -4.15
CA PRO A 359 -15.33 -4.91 -4.03
C PRO A 359 -14.67 -5.08 -5.41
N LEU A 360 -13.34 -5.01 -5.44
CA LEU A 360 -12.51 -5.41 -6.58
C LEU A 360 -12.54 -6.93 -6.74
N GLN A 361 -12.29 -7.44 -7.94
CA GLN A 361 -12.19 -8.88 -8.21
C GLN A 361 -11.07 -9.52 -7.40
N ALA A 362 -9.94 -8.82 -7.25
CA ALA A 362 -8.82 -9.27 -6.42
C ALA A 362 -9.20 -9.34 -4.92
N GLU A 363 -10.06 -8.43 -4.43
CA GLU A 363 -10.57 -8.52 -3.06
C GLU A 363 -11.51 -9.70 -2.87
N VAL A 364 -12.30 -10.03 -3.90
CA VAL A 364 -13.17 -11.22 -3.87
C VAL A 364 -12.35 -12.48 -3.79
N ALA A 365 -11.36 -12.63 -4.67
CA ALA A 365 -10.45 -13.78 -4.66
C ALA A 365 -9.69 -13.89 -3.32
N ALA A 366 -9.19 -12.76 -2.80
CA ALA A 366 -8.47 -12.73 -1.52
C ALA A 366 -9.36 -13.07 -0.31
N ALA A 367 -10.65 -12.75 -0.35
CA ALA A 367 -11.59 -13.10 0.72
C ALA A 367 -12.11 -14.55 0.64
N GLU A 368 -11.99 -15.19 -0.53
CA GLU A 368 -12.32 -16.60 -0.76
C GLU A 368 -11.14 -17.54 -0.47
N ASP A 369 -9.92 -17.00 -0.32
CA ASP A 369 -8.73 -17.76 0.07
C ASP A 369 -8.83 -18.19 1.54
N GLU A 370 -9.41 -19.37 1.78
CA GLU A 370 -9.60 -19.96 3.11
C GLU A 370 -8.26 -20.35 3.78
N ASP A 371 -7.17 -20.41 3.01
CA ASP A 371 -5.85 -20.83 3.48
C ASP A 371 -5.00 -19.67 4.03
N PHE A 372 -5.51 -18.44 4.03
CA PHE A 372 -4.82 -17.22 4.48
C PHE A 372 -5.01 -16.86 5.96
#